data_AF-A0AAD2ELV7-F1
#
_entry.id   AF-A0AAD2ELV7-F1
#
_cell.length_a   1.000
_cell.length_b   1.000
_cell.length_c   1.000
_cell.angle_alpha   90.00
_cell.angle_beta   90.00
_cell.angle_gamma   90.00
#
_symmetry.space_group_name_H-M   'P 1'
#
loop_
_entity.id
_entity.type
_entity.pdbx_description
1 polymer ?
#
loop_
_entity_poly.entity_id
_entity_poly.type
_entity_poly.pdbx_seq_one_letter_code
_entity_poly.pdbx_strand_id
1 'polypeptide(L)'
;MTDLTVKYFSSGMAGAPQIANNWGDLVTMLDACLVNGFALKAIDSLTFANGVATATITSGHAYLRDQVVLIAGADQPEYNGLFRVLATTTTTFTYAVTGTPVSPATTATSLSAKVAPLGWEKPFASTNKAAYRSKNPASPQNLLLIDDGLKTPNYTTGWAKWANVGIVEDLSDIDTVVGAQAPYDPNSPTQNWKQVTANQWGWYKWYHARQTGYDTYGDNGGGNRNWVLVGDDRLFYLFVTNAAGYGWYGRNSYCFGDITSFKPGDNYATVLCADDLYWSLNNQYISYPGQYNAYGLVSSLDFTGKVLLRNHTQLGNPVRWATTSLNTNNGQQICGRGSMPFPNGADYSLWLLPTYVRQEDGHMRGLMPGMLWMPQDRPYSDQTIVDNVVGQAGKRFLLVRTQYSSETEGAQIAFDITGPWR
;
A
#
# COMPACT_ATOMS: atom_id res chain seq x y z
N MET A 1 -5.42 24.28 4.74
CA MET A 1 -6.13 23.24 5.50
C MET A 1 -5.24 22.01 5.49
N THR A 2 -5.08 21.33 6.61
CA THR A 2 -4.24 20.13 6.71
C THR A 2 -4.85 19.01 5.85
N ASP A 3 -4.08 18.41 4.93
CA ASP A 3 -4.55 17.23 4.20
C ASP A 3 -4.75 16.05 5.16
N LEU A 4 -5.81 15.27 4.97
CA LEU A 4 -6.18 14.09 5.78
C LEU A 4 -6.44 12.86 4.89
N THR A 5 -6.25 12.99 3.59
CA THR A 5 -6.46 11.89 2.63
C THR A 5 -5.31 10.89 2.75
N VAL A 6 -4.07 11.38 2.81
CA VAL A 6 -2.86 10.55 2.95
C VAL A 6 -2.77 9.95 4.35
N LYS A 7 -2.58 8.63 4.40
CA LYS A 7 -2.39 7.87 5.64
C LYS A 7 -1.32 6.80 5.44
N TYR A 8 -0.69 6.40 6.54
CA TYR A 8 0.15 5.22 6.60
C TYR A 8 -0.30 4.31 7.73
N PHE A 9 -0.08 3.02 7.54
CA PHE A 9 -0.42 1.97 8.47
C PHE A 9 0.75 0.99 8.55
N SER A 10 0.98 0.40 9.71
CA SER A 10 1.94 -0.68 9.83
C SER A 10 1.46 -1.74 10.81
N SER A 11 1.93 -2.97 10.60
CA SER A 11 1.72 -4.12 11.50
C SER A 11 2.14 -3.87 12.96
N GLY A 12 3.02 -2.89 13.21
CA GLY A 12 3.44 -2.51 14.56
C GLY A 12 2.43 -1.61 15.29
N MET A 13 1.41 -1.10 14.61
CA MET A 13 0.37 -0.29 15.23
C MET A 13 -0.57 -1.18 16.06
N ALA A 14 -1.00 -0.68 17.21
CA ALA A 14 -1.93 -1.43 18.04
C ALA A 14 -3.28 -1.64 17.35
N GLY A 15 -3.82 -2.85 17.47
CA GLY A 15 -5.06 -3.24 16.80
C GLY A 15 -4.95 -3.36 15.27
N ALA A 16 -3.73 -3.27 14.72
CA ALA A 16 -3.51 -3.50 13.30
C ALA A 16 -3.84 -4.96 12.95
N PRO A 17 -4.47 -5.20 11.78
CA PRO A 17 -4.79 -6.55 11.32
C PRO A 17 -3.53 -7.41 11.20
N GLN A 18 -3.64 -8.66 11.63
CA GLN A 18 -2.55 -9.61 11.53
C GLN A 18 -2.57 -10.26 10.16
N ILE A 19 -1.38 -10.38 9.56
CA ILE A 19 -1.16 -11.25 8.41
C ILE A 19 -0.30 -12.39 8.90
N ALA A 20 -0.73 -13.63 8.69
CA ALA A 20 0.00 -14.84 9.04
C ALA A 20 -0.16 -15.86 7.91
N ASN A 21 -0.26 -17.15 8.24
CA ASN A 21 -0.42 -18.25 7.31
C ASN A 21 -1.90 -18.69 7.18
N ASN A 22 -2.83 -17.74 7.05
CA ASN A 22 -4.25 -18.05 6.82
C ASN A 22 -4.74 -17.47 5.49
N TRP A 23 -5.63 -18.19 4.82
CA TRP A 23 -6.33 -17.67 3.66
C TRP A 23 -7.27 -16.53 4.08
N GLY A 24 -7.25 -15.41 3.34
CA GLY A 24 -8.07 -14.23 3.63
C GLY A 24 -7.40 -13.19 4.53
N ASP A 25 -6.17 -13.44 5.02
CA ASP A 25 -5.43 -12.48 5.85
C ASP A 25 -5.15 -11.18 5.08
N LEU A 26 -4.83 -11.26 3.77
CA LEU A 26 -4.61 -10.06 2.96
C LEU A 26 -5.90 -9.27 2.77
N VAL A 27 -7.02 -9.94 2.49
CA VAL A 27 -8.33 -9.29 2.34
C VAL A 27 -8.76 -8.64 3.66
N THR A 28 -8.55 -9.31 4.80
CA THR A 28 -8.85 -8.75 6.13
C THR A 28 -8.01 -7.51 6.41
N MET A 29 -6.72 -7.54 6.06
CA MET A 29 -5.84 -6.38 6.21
C MET A 29 -6.26 -5.20 5.33
N LEU A 30 -6.58 -5.47 4.05
CA LEU A 30 -7.03 -4.45 3.12
C LEU A 30 -8.39 -3.87 3.53
N ASP A 31 -9.32 -4.68 4.02
CA ASP A 31 -10.59 -4.20 4.57
C ASP A 31 -10.39 -3.19 5.70
N ALA A 32 -9.49 -3.49 6.64
CA ALA A 32 -9.17 -2.60 7.73
C ALA A 32 -8.51 -1.29 7.25
N CYS A 33 -7.56 -1.36 6.32
CA CYS A 33 -6.80 -0.19 5.86
C CYS A 33 -7.57 0.68 4.85
N LEU A 34 -8.35 0.07 3.96
CA LEU A 34 -9.00 0.74 2.83
C LEU A 34 -10.42 1.19 3.15
N VAL A 35 -11.19 0.41 3.91
CA VAL A 35 -12.66 0.59 4.04
C VAL A 35 -13.10 0.87 5.47
N ASN A 36 -12.67 0.06 6.44
CA ASN A 36 -13.30 0.01 7.76
C ASN A 36 -12.60 0.85 8.83
N GLY A 37 -11.28 0.99 8.74
CA GLY A 37 -10.45 1.43 9.85
C GLY A 37 -10.27 0.33 10.90
N PHE A 38 -9.46 0.58 11.92
CA PHE A 38 -9.17 -0.38 12.99
C PHE A 38 -8.86 0.32 14.32
N ALA A 39 -8.60 -0.47 15.37
CA ALA A 39 -8.33 0.04 16.72
C ALA A 39 -9.41 0.98 17.26
N LEU A 40 -10.68 0.57 17.17
CA LEU A 40 -11.81 1.30 17.76
C LEU A 40 -11.69 1.35 19.28
N LYS A 41 -11.85 2.53 19.87
CA LYS A 41 -11.86 2.78 21.31
C LYS A 41 -13.00 3.74 21.67
N ALA A 42 -13.62 3.48 22.81
CA ALA A 42 -14.51 4.46 23.44
C ALA A 42 -13.67 5.58 24.07
N ILE A 43 -14.11 6.82 23.93
CA ILE A 43 -13.50 7.99 24.57
C ILE A 43 -14.33 8.31 25.82
N ASP A 44 -13.66 8.47 26.96
CA ASP A 44 -14.33 8.80 28.23
C ASP A 44 -14.69 10.28 28.31
N SER A 45 -13.82 11.15 27.79
CA SER A 45 -14.06 12.60 27.72
C SER A 45 -13.31 13.26 26.57
N LEU A 46 -13.93 14.30 26.00
CA LEU A 46 -13.31 15.24 25.07
C LEU A 46 -13.35 16.63 25.68
N THR A 47 -12.20 17.25 25.86
CA THR A 47 -12.09 18.62 26.36
C THR A 47 -11.39 19.50 25.34
N PHE A 48 -11.67 20.80 25.35
CA PHE A 48 -11.10 21.74 24.40
C PHE A 48 -10.44 22.93 25.11
N ALA A 49 -9.24 23.27 24.65
CA ALA A 49 -8.53 24.49 25.03
C ALA A 49 -7.62 24.96 23.89
N ASN A 50 -7.58 26.26 23.63
CA ASN A 50 -6.64 26.90 22.69
C ASN A 50 -6.58 26.26 21.29
N GLY A 51 -7.72 25.86 20.72
CA GLY A 51 -7.77 25.23 19.38
C GLY A 51 -7.39 23.75 19.35
N VAL A 52 -7.23 23.11 20.52
CA VAL A 52 -6.84 21.70 20.64
C VAL A 52 -7.86 20.95 21.49
N ALA A 53 -8.37 19.85 20.95
CA ALA A 53 -9.14 18.87 21.71
C ALA A 53 -8.19 17.84 22.34
N THR A 54 -8.48 17.47 23.59
CA THR A 54 -7.83 16.36 24.31
C THR A 54 -8.86 15.26 24.55
N ALA A 55 -8.64 14.11 23.93
CA ALA A 55 -9.41 12.89 24.14
C ALA A 55 -8.77 12.07 25.26
N THR A 56 -9.58 11.68 26.24
CA THR A 56 -9.16 10.81 27.35
C THR A 56 -9.75 9.42 27.19
N ILE A 57 -8.91 8.40 27.23
CA ILE A 57 -9.24 6.98 27.24
C ILE A 57 -8.49 6.36 28.42
N THR A 58 -9.14 6.29 29.57
CA THR A 58 -8.59 5.83 30.86
C THR A 58 -8.14 4.38 30.79
N SER A 59 -8.85 3.55 30.01
CA SER A 59 -8.46 2.16 29.72
C SER A 59 -7.21 2.04 28.84
N GLY A 60 -6.69 3.16 28.36
CA GLY A 60 -5.51 3.26 27.51
C GLY A 60 -5.81 3.13 26.01
N HIS A 61 -4.93 3.74 25.23
CA HIS A 61 -4.91 3.62 23.77
C HIS A 61 -3.47 3.53 23.27
N ALA A 62 -3.33 3.25 21.97
CA ALA A 62 -2.02 3.19 21.31
C ALA A 62 -2.08 3.80 19.89
N TYR A 63 -2.92 4.82 19.72
CA TYR A 63 -2.77 5.75 18.61
C TYR A 63 -1.39 6.42 18.67
N LEU A 64 -0.86 6.77 17.50
CA LEU A 64 0.46 7.36 17.33
C LEU A 64 0.32 8.77 16.75
N ARG A 65 1.32 9.61 17.04
CA ARG A 65 1.47 10.90 16.35
C ARG A 65 1.45 10.70 14.83
N ASP A 66 0.87 11.66 14.11
CA ASP A 66 0.72 11.68 12.65
C ASP A 66 -0.29 10.70 12.05
N GLN A 67 -0.81 9.74 12.82
CA GLN A 67 -1.96 8.96 12.38
C GLN A 67 -3.19 9.85 12.22
N VAL A 68 -4.03 9.49 11.24
CA VAL A 68 -5.36 10.09 11.09
C VAL A 68 -6.37 9.19 11.78
N VAL A 69 -7.13 9.76 12.72
CA VAL A 69 -8.21 9.09 13.44
C VAL A 69 -9.56 9.64 13.00
N LEU A 70 -10.59 8.79 13.02
CA LEU A 70 -11.98 9.18 12.89
C LEU A 70 -12.59 9.30 14.28
N ILE A 71 -13.07 10.50 14.62
CA ILE A 71 -13.79 10.79 15.86
C ILE A 71 -15.28 10.85 15.56
N ALA A 72 -16.10 10.25 16.41
CA ALA A 72 -17.55 10.25 16.28
C ALA A 72 -18.25 10.25 17.65
N GLY A 73 -19.49 10.74 17.65
CA GLY A 73 -20.42 10.63 18.77
C GLY A 73 -20.69 11.94 19.51
N ALA A 74 -19.87 12.98 19.32
CA ALA A 74 -20.08 14.26 20.01
C ALA A 74 -21.31 15.01 19.45
N ASP A 75 -22.06 15.71 20.30
CA ASP A 75 -23.15 16.57 19.84
C ASP A 75 -22.60 17.83 19.15
N GLN A 76 -21.42 18.29 19.55
CA GLN A 76 -20.73 19.40 18.89
C GLN A 76 -20.03 18.89 17.63
N PRO A 77 -20.44 19.34 16.43
CA PRO A 77 -19.92 18.82 15.16
C PRO A 77 -18.41 19.06 14.99
N GLU A 78 -17.84 20.06 15.64
CA GLU A 78 -16.42 20.43 15.55
C GLU A 78 -15.48 19.34 16.09
N TYR A 79 -15.96 18.47 16.99
CA TYR A 79 -15.16 17.34 17.47
C TYR A 79 -15.21 16.12 16.56
N ASN A 80 -16.17 16.04 15.63
CA ASN A 80 -16.44 14.87 14.82
C ASN A 80 -15.73 14.96 13.46
N GLY A 81 -15.34 13.80 12.92
CA GLY A 81 -14.68 13.69 11.62
C GLY A 81 -13.25 13.21 11.71
N LEU A 82 -12.50 13.45 10.63
CA LEU A 82 -11.11 13.03 10.52
C LEU A 82 -10.18 14.06 11.14
N PHE A 83 -9.23 13.60 11.95
CA PHE A 83 -8.22 14.47 12.54
C PHE A 83 -6.86 13.80 12.61
N ARG A 84 -5.80 14.58 12.44
CA ARG A 84 -4.43 14.10 12.66
C ARG A 84 -4.06 14.20 14.13
N VAL A 85 -3.53 13.12 14.68
CA VAL A 85 -3.03 13.06 16.06
C VAL A 85 -1.76 13.91 16.19
N LEU A 86 -1.78 14.87 17.12
CA LEU A 86 -0.68 15.81 17.36
C LEU A 86 0.29 15.32 18.45
N ALA A 87 -0.25 14.75 19.53
CA ALA A 87 0.51 14.24 20.66
C ALA A 87 -0.28 13.13 21.35
N THR A 88 0.44 12.26 22.05
CA THR A 88 -0.10 11.10 22.73
C THR A 88 0.59 10.88 24.07
N THR A 89 -0.17 10.38 25.03
CA THR A 89 0.29 9.66 26.21
C THR A 89 -0.28 8.24 26.14
N THR A 90 -0.19 7.46 27.22
CA THR A 90 -0.84 6.14 27.31
C THR A 90 -2.37 6.22 27.37
N THR A 91 -2.92 7.33 27.87
CA THR A 91 -4.36 7.49 28.14
C THR A 91 -4.98 8.73 27.50
N THR A 92 -4.19 9.58 26.85
CA THR A 92 -4.71 10.76 26.15
C THR A 92 -4.06 10.97 24.80
N PHE A 93 -4.84 11.50 23.86
CA PHE A 93 -4.30 12.03 22.60
C PHE A 93 -4.96 13.37 22.26
N THR A 94 -4.25 14.19 21.49
CA THR A 94 -4.72 15.53 21.12
C THR A 94 -4.85 15.71 19.62
N TYR A 95 -5.81 16.54 19.20
CA TYR A 95 -5.99 16.93 17.81
C TYR A 95 -6.49 18.36 17.67
N ALA A 96 -6.21 18.99 16.53
CA ALA A 96 -6.63 20.36 16.27
C ALA A 96 -8.15 20.42 16.01
N VAL A 97 -8.82 21.37 16.64
CA VAL A 97 -10.25 21.64 16.45
C VAL A 97 -10.42 23.13 16.16
N THR A 98 -11.19 23.45 15.11
CA THR A 98 -11.54 24.82 14.77
C THR A 98 -12.78 25.26 15.54
N GLY A 99 -12.89 26.56 15.83
CA GLY A 99 -14.04 27.12 16.55
C GLY A 99 -13.86 27.10 18.07
N THR A 100 -14.97 27.25 18.79
CA THR A 100 -15.02 27.27 20.25
C THR A 100 -16.16 26.37 20.75
N PRO A 101 -16.07 25.05 20.52
CA PRO A 101 -17.12 24.13 20.94
C PRO A 101 -17.23 24.09 22.46
N VAL A 102 -18.41 23.69 22.95
CA VAL A 102 -18.64 23.42 24.38
C VAL A 102 -17.62 22.38 24.87
N SER A 103 -17.13 22.55 26.11
CA SER A 103 -16.14 21.67 26.74
C SER A 103 -16.51 21.39 28.20
N PRO A 104 -16.55 20.11 28.63
CA PRO A 104 -16.35 18.91 27.83
C PRO A 104 -17.42 18.73 26.75
N ALA A 105 -17.12 17.96 25.71
CA ALA A 105 -18.09 17.61 24.67
C ALA A 105 -19.28 16.88 25.30
N THR A 106 -20.50 17.21 24.87
CA THR A 106 -21.69 16.44 25.20
C THR A 106 -21.91 15.36 24.14
N THR A 107 -22.68 14.33 24.47
CA THR A 107 -22.97 13.23 23.55
C THR A 107 -24.34 12.64 23.86
N ALA A 108 -25.17 12.48 22.82
CA ALA A 108 -26.37 11.64 22.88
C ALA A 108 -26.06 10.14 22.75
N THR A 109 -24.85 9.78 22.30
CA THR A 109 -24.39 8.40 22.08
C THR A 109 -23.08 8.14 22.84
N SER A 110 -22.24 7.21 22.39
CA SER A 110 -20.90 7.00 22.91
C SER A 110 -19.85 7.71 22.05
N LEU A 111 -18.95 8.47 22.68
CA LEU A 111 -17.78 9.03 22.00
C LEU A 111 -16.82 7.91 21.60
N SER A 112 -16.27 7.97 20.40
CA SER A 112 -15.34 6.96 19.90
C SER A 112 -14.24 7.54 19.01
N ALA A 113 -13.11 6.85 19.00
CA ALA A 113 -12.01 7.05 18.07
C ALA A 113 -11.67 5.72 17.40
N LYS A 114 -11.23 5.77 16.14
CA LYS A 114 -10.55 4.65 15.47
C LYS A 114 -9.51 5.17 14.49
N VAL A 115 -8.51 4.35 14.15
CA VAL A 115 -7.62 4.65 13.02
C VAL A 115 -8.48 4.72 11.75
N ALA A 116 -8.37 5.83 11.03
CA ALA A 116 -9.21 6.08 9.86
C ALA A 116 -8.71 5.27 8.63
N PRO A 117 -9.61 4.71 7.82
CA PRO A 117 -9.25 4.06 6.56
C PRO A 117 -8.86 5.08 5.47
N LEU A 118 -8.35 4.59 4.33
CA LEU A 118 -8.10 5.41 3.14
C LEU A 118 -9.38 5.96 2.49
N GLY A 119 -10.54 5.36 2.75
CA GLY A 119 -11.83 5.86 2.25
C GLY A 119 -12.24 5.26 0.91
N TRP A 120 -11.78 4.04 0.63
CA TRP A 120 -12.14 3.27 -0.56
C TRP A 120 -13.44 2.51 -0.30
N GLU A 121 -13.98 1.90 -1.36
CA GLU A 121 -15.13 1.01 -1.28
C GLU A 121 -14.79 -0.42 -1.69
N LYS A 122 -15.64 -1.35 -1.25
CA LYS A 122 -15.59 -2.77 -1.62
C LYS A 122 -16.94 -3.17 -2.24
N PRO A 123 -17.16 -2.89 -3.55
CA PRO A 123 -18.44 -3.14 -4.19
C PRO A 123 -18.79 -4.63 -4.33
N PHE A 124 -17.80 -5.52 -4.42
CA PHE A 124 -17.99 -6.95 -4.55
C PHE A 124 -17.13 -7.71 -3.54
N ALA A 125 -17.68 -8.79 -2.97
CA ALA A 125 -16.95 -9.65 -2.04
C ALA A 125 -17.57 -11.05 -1.94
N SER A 126 -16.73 -12.01 -1.59
CA SER A 126 -17.11 -13.33 -1.08
C SER A 126 -16.05 -13.81 -0.09
N THR A 127 -16.13 -15.05 0.37
CA THR A 127 -15.14 -15.60 1.31
C THR A 127 -13.73 -15.50 0.72
N ASN A 128 -12.87 -14.71 1.37
CA ASN A 128 -11.47 -14.45 0.99
C ASN A 128 -11.28 -13.81 -0.39
N LYS A 129 -12.34 -13.28 -1.01
CA LYS A 129 -12.26 -12.51 -2.25
C LYS A 129 -12.88 -11.14 -2.09
N ALA A 130 -12.30 -10.14 -2.72
CA ALA A 130 -12.80 -8.77 -2.69
C ALA A 130 -12.48 -8.04 -3.99
N ALA A 131 -13.30 -7.05 -4.31
CA ALA A 131 -12.98 -6.04 -5.31
C ALA A 131 -12.95 -4.67 -4.63
N TYR A 132 -11.84 -3.94 -4.74
CA TYR A 132 -11.68 -2.61 -4.14
C TYR A 132 -11.62 -1.53 -5.21
N ARG A 133 -12.23 -0.37 -4.93
CA ARG A 133 -12.26 0.78 -5.83
C ARG A 133 -12.11 2.10 -5.09
N SER A 134 -11.43 3.05 -5.72
CA SER A 134 -11.39 4.44 -5.25
C SER A 134 -12.78 5.05 -5.35
N LYS A 135 -13.22 5.73 -4.29
CA LYS A 135 -14.46 6.53 -4.31
C LYS A 135 -14.29 7.90 -4.94
N ASN A 136 -13.06 8.30 -5.24
CA ASN A 136 -12.76 9.63 -5.73
C ASN A 136 -13.25 9.75 -7.19
N PRO A 137 -14.07 10.75 -7.54
CA PRO A 137 -14.61 10.91 -8.90
C PRO A 137 -13.54 11.26 -9.95
N ALA A 138 -12.35 11.69 -9.54
CA ALA A 138 -11.21 11.89 -10.44
C ALA A 138 -10.45 10.58 -10.73
N SER A 139 -10.81 9.47 -10.08
CA SER A 139 -10.30 8.15 -10.41
C SER A 139 -10.96 7.61 -11.68
N PRO A 140 -10.25 6.86 -12.53
CA PRO A 140 -10.86 6.05 -13.56
C PRO A 140 -11.80 4.95 -13.03
N GLN A 141 -11.84 4.72 -11.72
CA GLN A 141 -12.77 3.79 -11.09
C GLN A 141 -12.56 2.31 -11.48
N ASN A 142 -11.36 1.96 -11.96
CA ASN A 142 -10.95 0.56 -12.11
C ASN A 142 -10.87 -0.15 -10.75
N LEU A 143 -11.11 -1.46 -10.76
CA LEU A 143 -11.17 -2.29 -9.56
C LEU A 143 -9.88 -3.10 -9.39
N LEU A 144 -9.41 -3.18 -8.14
CA LEU A 144 -8.50 -4.23 -7.72
C LEU A 144 -9.35 -5.46 -7.42
N LEU A 145 -9.28 -6.49 -8.24
CA LEU A 145 -9.84 -7.80 -7.92
C LEU A 145 -8.77 -8.63 -7.20
N ILE A 146 -9.09 -9.14 -6.01
CA ILE A 146 -8.22 -9.99 -5.20
C ILE A 146 -8.93 -11.28 -4.80
N ASP A 147 -8.27 -12.42 -5.01
CA ASP A 147 -8.67 -13.74 -4.53
C ASP A 147 -7.57 -14.33 -3.64
N ASP A 148 -7.77 -14.22 -2.33
CA ASP A 148 -6.90 -14.72 -1.26
C ASP A 148 -7.40 -16.06 -0.68
N GLY A 149 -8.22 -16.78 -1.45
CA GLY A 149 -8.77 -18.08 -1.09
C GLY A 149 -7.81 -19.24 -1.35
N LEU A 150 -8.10 -20.40 -0.76
CA LEU A 150 -7.45 -21.66 -1.15
C LEU A 150 -7.81 -22.00 -2.60
N LYS A 151 -6.81 -22.31 -3.42
CA LYS A 151 -7.03 -22.68 -4.83
C LYS A 151 -7.42 -24.16 -4.98
N THR A 152 -8.39 -24.47 -5.83
CA THR A 152 -8.87 -25.86 -6.02
C THR A 152 -9.14 -26.17 -7.49
N PRO A 153 -8.83 -27.38 -7.99
CA PRO A 153 -8.29 -28.53 -7.25
C PRO A 153 -6.76 -28.46 -7.08
N ASN A 154 -6.22 -29.32 -6.19
CA ASN A 154 -4.80 -29.61 -5.97
C ASN A 154 -3.98 -28.74 -4.99
N TYR A 155 -4.29 -27.46 -4.78
CA TYR A 155 -3.57 -26.72 -3.73
C TYR A 155 -4.07 -27.18 -2.36
N THR A 156 -3.17 -27.23 -1.39
CA THR A 156 -3.50 -27.65 -0.02
C THR A 156 -3.15 -26.56 0.98
N THR A 157 -3.60 -26.72 2.21
CA THR A 157 -3.30 -25.78 3.31
C THR A 157 -1.81 -25.71 3.64
N GLY A 158 -1.00 -26.71 3.25
CA GLY A 158 0.46 -26.72 3.45
C GLY A 158 1.26 -25.88 2.44
N TRP A 159 0.62 -25.33 1.41
CA TRP A 159 1.29 -24.57 0.36
C TRP A 159 1.48 -23.10 0.74
N ALA A 160 2.29 -22.38 -0.04
CA ALA A 160 2.42 -20.94 0.08
C ALA A 160 1.05 -20.25 0.02
N LYS A 161 0.91 -19.17 0.78
CA LYS A 161 -0.26 -18.31 0.79
C LYS A 161 0.02 -17.05 0.00
N TRP A 162 -0.87 -16.79 -0.94
CA TRP A 162 -0.81 -15.69 -1.85
C TRP A 162 -2.21 -15.44 -2.39
N ALA A 163 -2.45 -14.19 -2.77
CA ALA A 163 -3.66 -13.80 -3.46
C ALA A 163 -3.43 -13.65 -4.96
N ASN A 164 -4.35 -14.14 -5.81
CA ASN A 164 -4.39 -13.68 -7.20
C ASN A 164 -4.87 -12.23 -7.21
N VAL A 165 -4.21 -11.39 -7.98
CA VAL A 165 -4.60 -9.99 -8.13
C VAL A 165 -4.68 -9.59 -9.60
N GLY A 166 -5.52 -8.60 -9.88
CA GLY A 166 -5.69 -8.03 -11.21
C GLY A 166 -6.37 -6.66 -11.17
N ILE A 167 -6.14 -5.87 -12.21
CA ILE A 167 -6.93 -4.68 -12.51
C ILE A 167 -8.09 -5.13 -13.40
N VAL A 168 -9.31 -4.75 -13.08
CA VAL A 168 -10.48 -5.00 -13.93
C VAL A 168 -11.26 -3.71 -14.13
N GLU A 169 -11.84 -3.57 -15.32
CA GLU A 169 -12.64 -2.40 -15.71
C GLU A 169 -13.97 -2.40 -14.94
N ASP A 170 -14.67 -3.54 -14.90
CA ASP A 170 -15.86 -3.73 -14.09
C ASP A 170 -16.11 -5.20 -13.73
N LEU A 171 -17.09 -5.44 -12.85
CA LEU A 171 -17.54 -6.75 -12.40
C LEU A 171 -19.08 -6.79 -12.39
N SER A 172 -19.70 -7.85 -12.89
CA SER A 172 -21.15 -8.07 -12.66
C SER A 172 -21.44 -8.76 -11.32
N ASP A 173 -20.46 -9.54 -10.86
CA ASP A 173 -20.37 -10.15 -9.53
C ASP A 173 -18.88 -10.43 -9.23
N ILE A 174 -18.57 -10.92 -8.03
CA ILE A 174 -17.19 -11.11 -7.58
C ILE A 174 -16.36 -12.08 -8.44
N ASP A 175 -16.99 -12.96 -9.21
CA ASP A 175 -16.32 -13.98 -10.03
C ASP A 175 -16.42 -13.69 -11.55
N THR A 176 -17.18 -12.65 -11.96
CA THR A 176 -17.46 -12.36 -13.37
C THR A 176 -16.97 -10.98 -13.79
N VAL A 177 -15.85 -10.97 -14.53
CA VAL A 177 -15.24 -9.77 -15.10
C VAL A 177 -16.00 -9.25 -16.32
N VAL A 178 -16.25 -7.94 -16.33
CA VAL A 178 -16.85 -7.19 -17.44
C VAL A 178 -15.84 -6.16 -17.94
N GLY A 179 -15.65 -6.08 -19.26
CA GLY A 179 -14.69 -5.14 -19.88
C GLY A 179 -13.25 -5.66 -19.84
N ALA A 180 -12.27 -4.73 -19.85
CA ALA A 180 -10.87 -5.10 -19.85
C ALA A 180 -10.38 -5.61 -18.50
N GLN A 181 -9.33 -6.44 -18.54
CA GLN A 181 -8.61 -6.88 -17.36
C GLN A 181 -7.11 -6.91 -17.61
N ALA A 182 -6.36 -6.85 -16.53
CA ALA A 182 -4.94 -7.12 -16.52
C ALA A 182 -4.59 -7.93 -15.25
N PRO A 183 -3.78 -8.99 -15.36
CA PRO A 183 -3.12 -9.42 -16.58
C PRO A 183 -4.08 -10.15 -17.53
N TYR A 184 -3.72 -10.25 -18.81
CA TYR A 184 -4.60 -10.79 -19.85
C TYR A 184 -3.80 -11.53 -20.92
N ASP A 185 -4.32 -12.69 -21.33
CA ASP A 185 -3.88 -13.43 -22.51
C ASP A 185 -5.10 -13.69 -23.41
N PRO A 186 -5.11 -13.20 -24.66
CA PRO A 186 -6.24 -13.37 -25.56
C PRO A 186 -6.56 -14.85 -25.87
N ASN A 187 -5.58 -15.75 -25.74
CA ASN A 187 -5.79 -17.18 -25.97
C ASN A 187 -6.36 -17.90 -24.75
N SER A 188 -6.32 -17.28 -23.57
CA SER A 188 -6.86 -17.87 -22.33
C SER A 188 -7.40 -16.80 -21.36
N PRO A 189 -8.34 -15.92 -21.72
CA PRO A 189 -8.68 -14.71 -20.95
C PRO A 189 -8.86 -14.85 -19.42
N THR A 190 -9.34 -15.99 -18.94
CA THR A 190 -9.58 -16.27 -17.52
C THR A 190 -8.41 -16.94 -16.80
N GLN A 191 -7.25 -17.11 -17.43
CA GLN A 191 -6.14 -17.90 -16.86
C GLN A 191 -5.56 -17.35 -15.54
N ASN A 192 -5.77 -16.07 -15.22
CA ASN A 192 -5.34 -15.53 -13.91
C ASN A 192 -6.22 -16.02 -12.75
N TRP A 193 -7.44 -16.46 -13.04
CA TRP A 193 -8.50 -16.69 -12.05
C TRP A 193 -8.92 -18.16 -11.91
N LYS A 194 -8.27 -19.05 -12.65
CA LYS A 194 -8.59 -20.49 -12.64
C LYS A 194 -7.35 -21.34 -12.80
N GLN A 195 -7.51 -22.62 -12.51
CA GLN A 195 -6.53 -23.61 -12.89
C GLN A 195 -6.44 -23.75 -14.42
N VAL A 196 -5.23 -23.65 -14.96
CA VAL A 196 -4.96 -23.87 -16.40
C VAL A 196 -4.53 -25.31 -16.64
N THR A 197 -3.61 -25.81 -15.81
CA THR A 197 -3.19 -27.21 -15.75
C THR A 197 -3.01 -27.61 -14.28
N ALA A 198 -2.85 -28.92 -14.01
CA ALA A 198 -2.67 -29.41 -12.65
C ALA A 198 -1.58 -28.61 -11.91
N ASN A 199 -1.92 -28.10 -10.73
CA ASN A 199 -1.07 -27.28 -9.87
C ASN A 199 -0.62 -25.91 -10.43
N GLN A 200 -1.16 -25.46 -11.56
CA GLN A 200 -0.86 -24.16 -12.15
C GLN A 200 -2.03 -23.21 -12.00
N TRP A 201 -1.82 -22.05 -11.37
CA TRP A 201 -2.87 -21.08 -11.09
C TRP A 201 -2.41 -19.63 -11.24
N GLY A 202 -2.92 -18.97 -12.27
CA GLY A 202 -2.68 -17.56 -12.55
C GLY A 202 -1.23 -17.13 -12.53
N TRP A 203 -0.99 -15.81 -12.57
CA TRP A 203 0.39 -15.32 -12.55
C TRP A 203 0.64 -14.03 -11.82
N TYR A 204 -0.36 -13.18 -11.66
CA TYR A 204 -0.19 -12.00 -10.81
C TYR A 204 -0.57 -12.35 -9.39
N LYS A 205 0.44 -12.34 -8.52
CA LYS A 205 0.35 -12.85 -7.15
C LYS A 205 0.87 -11.82 -6.16
N TRP A 206 0.18 -11.70 -5.02
CA TRP A 206 0.69 -11.05 -3.81
C TRP A 206 0.93 -12.10 -2.75
N TYR A 207 2.19 -12.37 -2.43
CA TYR A 207 2.55 -13.37 -1.43
C TYR A 207 2.50 -12.81 -0.02
N HIS A 208 2.05 -13.63 0.93
CA HIS A 208 2.08 -13.26 2.34
C HIS A 208 2.54 -14.37 3.30
N ALA A 209 2.61 -15.64 2.90
CA ALA A 209 3.21 -16.68 3.74
C ALA A 209 3.83 -17.84 2.93
N ARG A 210 5.15 -18.01 3.01
CA ARG A 210 5.91 -19.04 2.28
C ARG A 210 7.30 -19.22 2.88
N GLN A 211 7.96 -20.33 2.55
CA GLN A 211 9.40 -20.51 2.76
C GLN A 211 10.15 -20.21 1.47
N THR A 212 11.47 -20.02 1.53
CA THR A 212 12.33 -19.99 0.33
C THR A 212 12.14 -21.27 -0.49
N GLY A 213 11.91 -21.12 -1.80
CA GLY A 213 11.64 -22.25 -2.71
C GLY A 213 10.41 -22.08 -3.58
N TYR A 214 9.63 -23.14 -3.75
CA TYR A 214 8.49 -23.18 -4.69
C TYR A 214 7.16 -22.84 -4.02
N ASP A 215 6.09 -22.66 -4.80
CA ASP A 215 4.74 -22.40 -4.27
C ASP A 215 4.17 -23.54 -3.41
N THR A 216 4.72 -24.75 -3.55
CA THR A 216 4.41 -25.87 -2.65
C THR A 216 4.96 -25.69 -1.24
N TYR A 217 5.90 -24.75 -1.04
CA TYR A 217 6.62 -24.59 0.22
C TYR A 217 5.93 -23.50 1.06
N GLY A 218 4.81 -23.88 1.69
CA GLY A 218 4.23 -23.07 2.75
C GLY A 218 5.10 -23.08 4.01
N ASP A 219 4.98 -22.05 4.84
CA ASP A 219 5.79 -21.91 6.05
C ASP A 219 5.26 -22.67 7.29
N ASN A 220 4.21 -23.47 7.12
CA ASN A 220 3.61 -24.28 8.17
C ASN A 220 3.21 -23.48 9.43
N GLY A 221 2.87 -22.20 9.27
CA GLY A 221 2.32 -21.39 10.36
C GLY A 221 3.37 -20.50 11.02
N GLY A 222 4.33 -20.00 10.25
CA GLY A 222 5.45 -19.24 10.79
C GLY A 222 5.08 -17.86 11.32
N GLY A 223 4.33 -17.71 12.41
CA GLY A 223 4.05 -16.42 13.08
C GLY A 223 3.44 -15.31 12.20
N ASN A 224 3.47 -14.07 12.69
CA ASN A 224 2.89 -12.91 12.01
C ASN A 224 3.88 -12.27 11.02
N ARG A 225 3.37 -11.56 10.02
CA ARG A 225 4.13 -10.88 8.96
C ARG A 225 4.20 -9.39 9.22
N ASN A 226 5.39 -8.82 9.05
CA ASN A 226 5.54 -7.37 9.02
C ASN A 226 4.98 -6.82 7.70
N TRP A 227 4.17 -5.78 7.83
CA TRP A 227 3.66 -5.02 6.70
C TRP A 227 3.60 -3.52 6.98
N VAL A 228 3.66 -2.74 5.91
CA VAL A 228 3.44 -1.28 5.87
C VAL A 228 2.56 -0.97 4.66
N LEU A 229 1.53 -0.15 4.84
CA LEU A 229 0.67 0.36 3.78
C LEU A 229 0.66 1.89 3.82
N VAL A 230 0.92 2.55 2.70
CA VAL A 230 0.87 4.02 2.58
C VAL A 230 0.00 4.37 1.38
N GLY A 231 -0.93 5.31 1.52
CA GLY A 231 -1.85 5.63 0.43
C GLY A 231 -2.69 6.88 0.67
N ASP A 232 -3.40 7.29 -0.38
CA ASP A 232 -4.50 8.26 -0.37
C ASP A 232 -5.82 7.58 -0.79
N ASP A 233 -6.84 8.37 -1.11
CA ASP A 233 -8.14 7.87 -1.54
C ASP A 233 -8.16 7.32 -2.99
N ARG A 234 -7.02 7.27 -3.68
CA ARG A 234 -6.88 6.90 -5.11
C ARG A 234 -5.74 5.93 -5.42
N LEU A 235 -4.71 5.84 -4.60
CA LEU A 235 -3.61 4.87 -4.71
C LEU A 235 -3.07 4.44 -3.35
N PHE A 236 -2.67 3.17 -3.23
CA PHE A 236 -1.88 2.69 -2.11
C PHE A 236 -0.66 1.86 -2.55
N TYR A 237 0.35 1.88 -1.69
CA TYR A 237 1.54 1.06 -1.72
C TYR A 237 1.46 0.05 -0.58
N LEU A 238 1.75 -1.22 -0.88
CA LEU A 238 1.77 -2.29 0.10
C LEU A 238 3.17 -2.91 0.15
N PHE A 239 3.75 -2.93 1.35
CA PHE A 239 4.98 -3.65 1.65
C PHE A 239 4.64 -4.78 2.61
N VAL A 240 4.92 -6.02 2.23
CA VAL A 240 4.58 -7.19 3.05
C VAL A 240 5.69 -8.23 3.02
N THR A 241 6.12 -8.64 4.21
CA THR A 241 7.03 -9.78 4.36
C THR A 241 6.23 -11.03 4.02
N ASN A 242 6.76 -11.89 3.15
CA ASN A 242 6.08 -13.14 2.79
C ASN A 242 6.75 -14.40 3.39
N ALA A 243 7.89 -14.26 4.06
CA ALA A 243 8.61 -15.37 4.66
C ALA A 243 8.86 -15.15 6.14
N ALA A 244 8.44 -16.10 6.97
CA ALA A 244 8.72 -16.09 8.40
C ALA A 244 10.23 -16.16 8.67
N GLY A 245 10.75 -15.33 9.56
CA GLY A 245 12.17 -15.36 9.96
C GLY A 245 13.17 -14.82 8.93
N TYR A 246 12.75 -14.56 7.68
CA TYR A 246 13.49 -13.66 6.79
C TYR A 246 13.37 -12.26 7.38
N GLY A 247 14.50 -11.62 7.70
CA GLY A 247 14.55 -10.47 8.60
C GLY A 247 13.41 -9.47 8.39
N TRP A 248 12.93 -8.89 9.48
CA TRP A 248 11.63 -8.20 9.63
C TRP A 248 11.29 -7.13 8.55
N TYR A 249 12.26 -6.68 7.77
CA TYR A 249 12.17 -5.62 6.79
C TYR A 249 12.26 -6.10 5.32
N GLY A 250 12.50 -7.39 5.09
CA GLY A 250 12.55 -8.06 3.79
C GLY A 250 11.17 -8.20 3.17
N ARG A 251 10.62 -7.08 2.71
CA ARG A 251 9.24 -7.00 2.21
C ARG A 251 9.20 -7.07 0.69
N ASN A 252 8.15 -7.70 0.15
CA ASN A 252 7.73 -7.48 -1.22
C ASN A 252 7.13 -6.08 -1.32
N SER A 253 7.26 -5.44 -2.49
CA SER A 253 6.67 -4.13 -2.76
C SER A 253 5.63 -4.26 -3.86
N TYR A 254 4.40 -3.85 -3.55
CA TYR A 254 3.22 -3.89 -4.41
C TYR A 254 2.52 -2.53 -4.41
N CYS A 255 1.66 -2.29 -5.38
CA CYS A 255 0.78 -1.12 -5.39
C CYS A 255 -0.46 -1.35 -6.23
N PHE A 256 -1.51 -0.59 -5.92
CA PHE A 256 -2.67 -0.48 -6.77
C PHE A 256 -3.24 0.94 -6.69
N GLY A 257 -3.69 1.47 -7.83
CA GLY A 257 -4.44 2.71 -7.93
C GLY A 257 -3.88 3.67 -8.95
N ASP A 258 -4.28 4.92 -8.87
CA ASP A 258 -4.05 5.87 -9.95
C ASP A 258 -2.70 6.56 -9.83
N ILE A 259 -2.02 6.76 -10.97
CA ILE A 259 -0.86 7.64 -11.05
C ILE A 259 -1.31 9.11 -11.17
N THR A 260 -0.39 10.06 -10.97
CA THR A 260 -0.60 11.44 -11.42
C THR A 260 -0.25 11.49 -12.90
N SER A 261 -1.25 11.28 -13.77
CA SER A 261 -1.04 11.15 -15.22
C SER A 261 -0.67 12.48 -15.87
N PHE A 262 0.23 12.43 -16.85
CA PHE A 262 0.54 13.57 -17.74
C PHE A 262 -0.46 13.68 -18.89
N LYS A 263 -1.27 12.64 -19.12
CA LYS A 263 -2.29 12.64 -20.15
C LYS A 263 -3.59 13.24 -19.59
N PRO A 264 -4.12 14.34 -20.16
CA PRO A 264 -5.46 14.81 -19.82
C PRO A 264 -6.53 13.76 -20.17
N GLY A 265 -7.48 13.55 -19.26
CA GLY A 265 -8.58 12.59 -19.48
C GLY A 265 -8.12 11.14 -19.60
N ASP A 266 -7.12 10.76 -18.80
CA ASP A 266 -6.57 9.41 -18.80
C ASP A 266 -7.43 8.42 -18.01
N ASN A 267 -8.29 7.68 -18.71
CA ASN A 267 -9.17 6.67 -18.11
C ASN A 267 -8.45 5.35 -17.80
N TYR A 268 -7.14 5.25 -18.07
CA TYR A 268 -6.35 4.04 -17.84
C TYR A 268 -5.06 4.36 -17.09
N ALA A 269 -5.14 5.32 -16.15
CA ALA A 269 -4.06 5.72 -15.27
C ALA A 269 -3.88 4.80 -14.04
N THR A 270 -4.70 3.76 -13.89
CA THR A 270 -4.62 2.82 -12.76
C THR A 270 -3.54 1.79 -12.99
N VAL A 271 -2.55 1.74 -12.09
CA VAL A 271 -1.44 0.79 -12.10
C VAL A 271 -1.68 -0.36 -11.13
N LEU A 272 -1.11 -1.52 -11.45
CA LEU A 272 -0.92 -2.65 -10.52
C LEU A 272 0.54 -3.08 -10.56
N CYS A 273 1.08 -3.39 -9.38
CA CYS A 273 2.34 -4.09 -9.20
C CYS A 273 2.11 -5.37 -8.41
N ALA A 274 2.53 -6.52 -8.95
CA ALA A 274 2.42 -7.86 -8.39
C ALA A 274 3.64 -8.69 -8.78
N ASP A 275 3.88 -9.85 -8.16
CA ASP A 275 4.81 -10.83 -8.72
C ASP A 275 4.26 -11.43 -10.02
N ASP A 276 5.13 -11.64 -11.02
CA ASP A 276 4.81 -12.23 -12.33
C ASP A 276 5.29 -13.69 -12.38
N LEU A 277 4.43 -14.61 -11.93
CA LEU A 277 4.74 -16.02 -11.68
C LEU A 277 3.64 -16.96 -12.21
N TYR A 278 3.68 -17.23 -13.52
CA TYR A 278 2.70 -18.08 -14.20
C TYR A 278 3.03 -19.58 -14.20
N TRP A 279 4.30 -19.97 -14.15
CA TRP A 279 4.72 -21.38 -14.31
C TRP A 279 4.73 -22.09 -12.94
N SER A 280 4.30 -23.36 -12.92
CA SER A 280 4.08 -24.09 -11.66
C SER A 280 5.27 -24.93 -11.15
N LEU A 281 5.28 -25.03 -9.82
CA LEU A 281 5.91 -25.98 -8.91
C LEU A 281 7.42 -26.19 -8.86
N ASN A 282 8.14 -26.31 -9.96
CA ASN A 282 9.54 -26.78 -9.91
C ASN A 282 10.51 -26.02 -10.82
N ASN A 283 10.03 -25.05 -11.59
CA ASN A 283 10.87 -24.25 -12.49
C ASN A 283 11.13 -22.83 -12.01
N GLN A 284 10.52 -22.40 -10.90
CA GLN A 284 10.61 -21.03 -10.40
C GLN A 284 10.88 -21.02 -8.89
N TYR A 285 12.15 -21.22 -8.55
CA TYR A 285 12.63 -21.20 -7.17
C TYR A 285 12.79 -19.75 -6.69
N ILE A 286 11.94 -19.32 -5.75
CA ILE A 286 12.01 -17.97 -5.19
C ILE A 286 12.96 -17.97 -4.01
N SER A 287 14.11 -17.32 -4.20
CA SER A 287 15.14 -17.17 -3.17
C SER A 287 14.82 -16.01 -2.22
N TYR A 288 14.26 -14.93 -2.77
CA TYR A 288 14.11 -13.65 -2.08
C TYR A 288 12.71 -13.05 -2.32
N PRO A 289 12.15 -12.31 -1.34
CA PRO A 289 10.99 -11.46 -1.57
C PRO A 289 11.19 -10.54 -2.79
N GLY A 290 10.15 -10.39 -3.61
CA GLY A 290 10.14 -9.50 -4.78
C GLY A 290 11.00 -9.94 -5.96
N GLN A 291 11.62 -11.13 -5.95
CA GLN A 291 12.45 -11.60 -7.06
C GLN A 291 11.69 -11.60 -8.40
N TYR A 292 10.38 -11.83 -8.39
CA TYR A 292 9.56 -11.96 -9.60
C TYR A 292 8.70 -10.72 -9.91
N ASN A 293 8.96 -9.60 -9.25
CA ASN A 293 8.50 -8.28 -9.68
C ASN A 293 9.64 -7.26 -9.77
N ALA A 294 10.87 -7.76 -9.86
CA ALA A 294 12.10 -6.96 -9.81
C ALA A 294 12.18 -6.06 -8.57
N TYR A 295 11.88 -6.62 -7.41
CA TYR A 295 11.88 -5.97 -6.10
C TYR A 295 10.85 -4.83 -6.00
N GLY A 296 9.77 -4.94 -6.78
CA GLY A 296 8.65 -4.02 -6.81
C GLY A 296 9.02 -2.67 -7.38
N LEU A 297 8.88 -1.62 -6.59
CA LEU A 297 8.97 -0.23 -7.08
C LEU A 297 10.37 0.37 -7.01
N VAL A 298 11.35 -0.33 -6.43
CA VAL A 298 12.71 0.21 -6.26
C VAL A 298 13.58 0.13 -7.50
N SER A 299 13.29 -0.79 -8.43
CA SER A 299 14.14 -1.02 -9.59
C SER A 299 13.67 -0.17 -10.76
N SER A 300 14.48 0.79 -11.18
CA SER A 300 14.12 1.69 -12.28
C SER A 300 14.07 0.92 -13.60
N LEU A 301 13.19 1.33 -14.52
CA LEU A 301 13.10 0.79 -15.88
C LEU A 301 12.83 -0.73 -15.92
N ASP A 302 12.33 -1.32 -14.83
CA ASP A 302 11.89 -2.72 -14.79
C ASP A 302 10.38 -2.88 -14.89
N PHE A 303 9.96 -3.59 -15.93
CA PHE A 303 8.56 -3.77 -16.31
C PHE A 303 7.93 -5.03 -15.70
N THR A 304 8.72 -5.88 -15.04
CA THR A 304 8.27 -7.17 -14.53
C THR A 304 7.16 -6.97 -13.48
N GLY A 305 6.03 -7.67 -13.68
CA GLY A 305 4.92 -7.66 -12.71
C GLY A 305 4.17 -6.33 -12.57
N LYS A 306 4.33 -5.40 -13.51
CA LYS A 306 3.76 -4.05 -13.45
C LYS A 306 2.91 -3.79 -14.69
N VAL A 307 1.61 -3.56 -14.51
CA VAL A 307 0.66 -3.47 -15.64
C VAL A 307 -0.32 -2.29 -15.52
N LEU A 308 -0.76 -1.82 -16.68
CA LEU A 308 -1.87 -0.90 -16.92
C LEU A 308 -2.88 -1.61 -17.84
N LEU A 309 -4.18 -1.32 -17.72
CA LEU A 309 -5.20 -1.91 -18.60
C LEU A 309 -4.97 -1.57 -20.08
N ARG A 310 -4.52 -0.35 -20.38
CA ARG A 310 -4.28 0.15 -21.74
C ARG A 310 -3.13 1.17 -21.77
N ASN A 311 -2.53 1.34 -22.93
CA ASN A 311 -1.47 2.34 -23.15
C ASN A 311 -2.03 3.79 -23.19
N HIS A 312 -1.16 4.77 -23.48
CA HIS A 312 -1.55 6.20 -23.47
C HIS A 312 -2.49 6.59 -24.60
N THR A 313 -2.68 5.74 -25.61
CA THR A 313 -3.70 5.95 -26.63
C THR A 313 -5.10 5.56 -26.12
N GLN A 314 -5.18 4.92 -24.94
CA GLN A 314 -6.42 4.41 -24.32
C GLN A 314 -7.06 3.26 -25.10
N LEU A 315 -6.28 2.57 -25.94
CA LEU A 315 -6.75 1.50 -26.82
C LEU A 315 -5.87 0.25 -26.65
N GLY A 316 -6.38 -0.89 -27.12
CA GLY A 316 -5.63 -2.14 -27.18
C GLY A 316 -5.61 -2.94 -25.88
N ASN A 317 -4.64 -3.86 -25.81
CA ASN A 317 -4.42 -4.79 -24.71
C ASN A 317 -3.60 -4.14 -23.57
N PRO A 318 -3.51 -4.80 -22.40
CA PRO A 318 -2.65 -4.35 -21.30
C PRO A 318 -1.22 -4.09 -21.73
N VAL A 319 -0.62 -3.07 -21.11
CA VAL A 319 0.77 -2.65 -21.34
C VAL A 319 1.50 -2.62 -20.00
N ARG A 320 2.80 -2.90 -20.02
CA ARG A 320 3.61 -2.82 -18.80
C ARG A 320 4.11 -1.40 -18.54
N TRP A 321 4.43 -1.16 -17.27
CA TRP A 321 5.03 0.10 -16.82
C TRP A 321 6.20 -0.15 -15.86
N ALA A 322 7.04 0.86 -15.66
CA ALA A 322 8.17 0.84 -14.74
C ALA A 322 8.30 2.19 -14.03
N THR A 323 8.94 2.18 -12.86
CA THR A 323 9.36 3.41 -12.19
C THR A 323 10.68 3.92 -12.80
N THR A 324 10.93 5.23 -12.74
CA THR A 324 12.27 5.81 -12.98
C THR A 324 12.36 7.18 -12.32
N SER A 325 13.56 7.67 -12.08
CA SER A 325 13.81 9.04 -11.62
C SER A 325 15.02 9.63 -12.36
N LEU A 326 15.71 10.61 -11.78
CA LEU A 326 17.01 11.04 -12.26
C LEU A 326 17.96 9.84 -12.28
N ASN A 327 18.28 9.38 -13.49
CA ASN A 327 19.24 8.31 -13.68
C ASN A 327 20.61 8.92 -13.93
N THR A 328 21.52 8.75 -12.96
CA THR A 328 22.88 9.31 -13.02
C THR A 328 23.88 8.37 -13.69
N ASN A 329 23.43 7.23 -14.23
CA ASN A 329 24.28 6.32 -15.00
C ASN A 329 23.53 5.66 -16.16
N ASN A 330 24.21 4.78 -16.89
CA ASN A 330 23.70 4.15 -18.11
C ASN A 330 22.98 2.80 -17.84
N GLY A 331 22.50 2.56 -16.62
CA GLY A 331 21.91 1.30 -16.21
C GLY A 331 20.71 1.45 -15.28
N GLN A 332 20.16 0.33 -14.85
CA GLN A 332 19.07 0.27 -13.87
C GLN A 332 19.57 0.76 -12.50
N GLN A 333 18.83 1.71 -11.91
CA GLN A 333 19.02 2.22 -10.55
C GLN A 333 18.10 1.54 -9.58
N ILE A 334 18.57 1.46 -8.34
CA ILE A 334 17.79 0.96 -7.21
C ILE A 334 17.54 2.12 -6.25
N CYS A 335 16.27 2.42 -5.99
CA CYS A 335 15.85 3.45 -5.06
C CYS A 335 16.38 3.15 -3.66
N GLY A 336 17.04 4.13 -3.06
CA GLY A 336 17.68 4.01 -1.77
C GLY A 336 18.95 3.17 -1.79
N ARG A 337 19.55 2.85 -2.95
CA ARG A 337 20.82 2.12 -3.07
C ARG A 337 21.69 2.72 -4.18
N GLY A 338 21.63 4.04 -4.31
CA GLY A 338 22.41 4.78 -5.30
C GLY A 338 23.79 5.18 -4.76
N SER A 339 24.67 5.61 -5.67
CA SER A 339 26.05 5.98 -5.35
C SER A 339 26.22 7.39 -4.79
N MET A 340 25.14 8.17 -4.67
CA MET A 340 25.24 9.54 -4.17
C MET A 340 25.56 9.52 -2.67
N PRO A 341 26.60 10.25 -2.20
CA PRO A 341 26.93 10.31 -0.78
C PRO A 341 25.78 10.85 0.07
N PHE A 342 25.63 10.30 1.27
CA PHE A 342 24.78 10.87 2.32
C PHE A 342 25.64 11.32 3.51
N PRO A 343 25.47 12.57 4.00
CA PRO A 343 24.67 13.63 3.39
C PRO A 343 25.26 14.06 2.03
N ASN A 344 24.45 14.70 1.18
CA ASN A 344 24.99 15.25 -0.07
C ASN A 344 26.01 16.35 0.23
N GLY A 345 27.16 16.35 -0.43
CA GLY A 345 28.28 17.21 -0.04
C GLY A 345 28.03 18.71 -0.16
N ALA A 346 27.24 19.14 -1.16
CA ALA A 346 27.07 20.57 -1.47
C ALA A 346 26.08 21.29 -0.54
N ASP A 347 25.03 20.60 -0.08
CA ASP A 347 23.93 21.17 0.70
C ASP A 347 23.68 20.41 2.01
N TYR A 348 24.50 19.40 2.30
CA TYR A 348 24.42 18.56 3.50
C TYR A 348 23.06 17.89 3.72
N SER A 349 22.34 17.57 2.63
CA SER A 349 20.94 17.17 2.70
C SER A 349 20.65 15.71 2.30
N LEU A 350 19.45 15.25 2.69
CA LEU A 350 18.77 14.10 2.09
C LEU A 350 18.10 14.56 0.79
N TRP A 351 18.37 13.86 -0.31
CA TRP A 351 17.76 14.16 -1.60
C TRP A 351 16.59 13.22 -1.87
N LEU A 352 15.44 13.81 -2.18
CA LEU A 352 14.22 13.12 -2.55
C LEU A 352 13.74 13.65 -3.90
N LEU A 353 13.66 12.76 -4.89
CA LEU A 353 13.36 13.11 -6.28
C LEU A 353 11.99 12.56 -6.69
N PRO A 354 11.28 13.20 -7.64
CA PRO A 354 10.04 12.62 -8.17
C PRO A 354 10.27 11.23 -8.78
N THR A 355 9.33 10.31 -8.56
CA THR A 355 9.33 9.01 -9.23
C THR A 355 8.37 9.06 -10.40
N TYR A 356 8.88 8.88 -11.60
CA TYR A 356 8.10 8.85 -12.83
C TYR A 356 7.64 7.44 -13.17
N VAL A 357 6.54 7.38 -13.91
CA VAL A 357 5.98 6.19 -14.53
C VAL A 357 6.33 6.21 -16.00
N ARG A 358 7.03 5.18 -16.47
CA ARG A 358 7.37 4.97 -17.87
C ARG A 358 6.65 3.73 -18.39
N GLN A 359 6.05 3.79 -19.56
CA GLN A 359 5.51 2.64 -20.26
C GLN A 359 6.60 1.85 -21.00
N GLU A 360 6.36 0.55 -21.24
CA GLU A 360 7.33 -0.28 -21.97
C GLU A 360 7.56 0.17 -23.43
N ASP A 361 6.55 0.84 -24.01
CA ASP A 361 6.62 1.48 -25.33
C ASP A 361 7.47 2.78 -25.36
N GLY A 362 8.05 3.16 -24.22
CA GLY A 362 9.05 4.21 -24.11
C GLY A 362 8.57 5.55 -23.56
N HIS A 363 7.26 5.73 -23.38
CA HIS A 363 6.67 7.02 -23.05
C HIS A 363 6.59 7.25 -21.54
N MET A 364 6.80 8.50 -21.11
CA MET A 364 6.54 8.92 -19.73
C MET A 364 5.05 9.17 -19.57
N ARG A 365 4.41 8.43 -18.64
CA ARG A 365 2.95 8.45 -18.46
C ARG A 365 2.50 9.31 -17.29
N GLY A 366 3.34 9.50 -16.27
CA GLY A 366 2.98 10.29 -15.10
C GLY A 366 4.00 10.19 -13.97
N LEU A 367 3.56 10.55 -12.77
CA LEU A 367 4.30 10.40 -11.52
C LEU A 367 3.63 9.39 -10.60
N MET A 368 4.42 8.67 -9.81
CA MET A 368 3.94 7.87 -8.69
C MET A 368 3.59 8.83 -7.53
N PRO A 369 2.31 8.97 -7.15
CA PRO A 369 1.87 9.92 -6.14
C PRO A 369 2.50 9.61 -4.78
N GLY A 370 3.07 10.62 -4.13
CA GLY A 370 3.66 10.49 -2.79
C GLY A 370 4.95 9.66 -2.70
N MET A 371 5.35 8.94 -3.74
CA MET A 371 6.59 8.14 -3.76
C MET A 371 7.75 8.98 -4.28
N LEU A 372 8.78 9.12 -3.45
CA LEU A 372 9.99 9.85 -3.78
C LEU A 372 11.17 8.89 -3.91
N TRP A 373 11.91 9.08 -4.99
CA TRP A 373 13.12 8.35 -5.30
C TRP A 373 14.27 8.87 -4.46
N MET A 374 15.03 7.96 -3.86
CA MET A 374 16.18 8.26 -3.03
C MET A 374 17.46 7.82 -3.77
N PRO A 375 18.33 8.74 -4.23
CA PRO A 375 19.59 8.39 -4.88
C PRO A 375 20.73 8.04 -3.90
N GLN A 376 20.50 8.15 -2.60
CA GLN A 376 21.45 7.84 -1.52
C GLN A 376 21.25 6.41 -0.98
N ASP A 377 22.32 5.77 -0.51
CA ASP A 377 22.25 4.41 0.07
C ASP A 377 21.70 4.45 1.52
N ARG A 378 20.43 4.05 1.64
CA ARG A 378 19.69 3.75 2.88
C ARG A 378 20.13 4.54 4.13
N PRO A 379 20.00 5.87 4.14
CA PRO A 379 20.53 6.72 5.21
C PRO A 379 19.85 6.55 6.58
N TYR A 380 18.64 6.00 6.65
CA TYR A 380 17.87 5.87 7.89
C TYR A 380 17.34 4.45 8.11
N SER A 381 17.01 4.11 9.35
CA SER A 381 16.33 2.86 9.71
C SER A 381 14.92 2.76 9.11
N ASP A 382 14.33 1.56 9.15
CA ASP A 382 12.96 1.35 8.67
C ASP A 382 11.92 2.16 9.44
N GLN A 383 10.93 2.67 8.72
CA GLN A 383 9.80 3.47 9.21
C GLN A 383 10.20 4.76 9.96
N THR A 384 11.44 5.22 9.80
CA THR A 384 11.83 6.54 10.29
C THR A 384 11.03 7.62 9.55
N ILE A 385 10.40 8.51 10.31
CA ILE A 385 9.78 9.72 9.77
C ILE A 385 10.81 10.83 9.83
N VAL A 386 11.20 11.33 8.67
CA VAL A 386 12.08 12.49 8.55
C VAL A 386 11.26 13.73 8.18
N ASP A 387 11.70 14.88 8.66
CA ASP A 387 11.17 16.19 8.32
C ASP A 387 12.33 17.13 7.94
N ASN A 388 12.03 18.40 7.65
CA ASN A 388 13.03 19.42 7.32
C ASN A 388 13.96 19.04 6.15
N VAL A 389 13.46 18.21 5.22
CA VAL A 389 14.17 17.88 3.99
C VAL A 389 14.33 19.17 3.16
N VAL A 390 15.55 19.46 2.74
CA VAL A 390 15.88 20.68 1.99
C VAL A 390 15.02 20.76 0.73
N GLY A 391 14.38 21.92 0.51
CA GLY A 391 13.45 22.13 -0.61
C GLY A 391 12.04 21.53 -0.40
N GLN A 392 11.76 20.93 0.75
CA GLN A 392 10.46 20.30 1.07
C GLN A 392 9.94 20.77 2.44
N ALA A 393 10.05 22.08 2.72
CA ALA A 393 9.66 22.66 4.00
C ALA A 393 8.20 22.35 4.38
N GLY A 394 7.97 21.98 5.65
CA GLY A 394 6.65 21.64 6.17
C GLY A 394 6.15 20.23 5.81
N LYS A 395 6.90 19.48 5.00
CA LYS A 395 6.60 18.07 4.70
C LYS A 395 7.34 17.11 5.60
N ARG A 396 6.76 15.92 5.73
CA ARG A 396 7.26 14.79 6.51
C ARG A 396 7.21 13.55 5.64
N PHE A 397 8.25 12.74 5.73
CA PHE A 397 8.45 11.58 4.87
C PHE A 397 8.67 10.32 5.69
N LEU A 398 7.87 9.29 5.43
CA LEU A 398 8.08 7.95 5.97
C LEU A 398 9.08 7.21 5.08
N LEU A 399 10.18 6.72 5.67
CA LEU A 399 11.21 5.97 4.96
C LEU A 399 11.01 4.47 5.17
N VAL A 400 10.77 3.73 4.09
CA VAL A 400 10.40 2.31 4.12
C VAL A 400 11.54 1.48 3.51
N ARG A 401 12.15 0.61 4.31
CA ARG A 401 13.14 -0.39 3.86
C ARG A 401 12.46 -1.51 3.08
N THR A 402 13.15 -2.10 2.11
CA THR A 402 12.60 -3.22 1.35
C THR A 402 13.70 -4.18 0.90
N GLN A 403 13.32 -5.40 0.55
CA GLN A 403 14.22 -6.38 -0.02
C GLN A 403 14.80 -5.85 -1.34
N TYR A 404 16.10 -6.07 -1.56
CA TYR A 404 16.69 -6.02 -2.88
C TYR A 404 17.78 -7.09 -3.00
N SER A 405 17.74 -7.88 -4.07
CA SER A 405 18.63 -9.03 -4.24
C SER A 405 18.62 -9.94 -3.00
N SER A 406 19.78 -10.37 -2.52
CA SER A 406 19.95 -11.12 -1.28
C SER A 406 19.91 -10.26 -0.01
N GLU A 407 19.82 -8.94 -0.12
CA GLU A 407 19.84 -8.02 1.02
C GLU A 407 18.41 -7.76 1.53
N THR A 408 18.14 -8.19 2.76
CA THR A 408 16.83 -8.03 3.43
C THR A 408 16.39 -6.58 3.55
N GLU A 409 17.34 -5.68 3.77
CA GLU A 409 17.11 -4.24 3.77
C GLU A 409 17.86 -3.61 2.60
N GLY A 410 17.82 -4.22 1.42
CA GLY A 410 18.65 -3.85 0.27
C GLY A 410 18.33 -2.48 -0.34
N ALA A 411 17.16 -1.90 -0.05
CA ALA A 411 16.72 -0.65 -0.64
C ALA A 411 15.84 0.18 0.33
N GLN A 412 15.59 1.44 0.00
CA GLN A 412 14.78 2.35 0.80
C GLN A 412 14.00 3.34 -0.08
N ILE A 413 12.70 3.48 0.18
CA ILE A 413 11.80 4.41 -0.52
C ILE A 413 11.29 5.45 0.48
N ALA A 414 11.15 6.70 0.04
CA ALA A 414 10.52 7.75 0.83
C ALA A 414 9.08 7.99 0.39
N PHE A 415 8.16 8.15 1.35
CA PHE A 415 6.77 8.48 1.10
C PHE A 415 6.38 9.79 1.80
N ASP A 416 5.85 10.76 1.06
CA ASP A 416 5.24 11.97 1.63
C ASP A 416 3.99 11.57 2.42
N ILE A 417 4.01 11.72 3.75
CA ILE A 417 2.87 11.42 4.63
C ILE A 417 2.12 12.69 5.06
N THR A 418 2.48 13.84 4.49
CA THR A 418 1.83 15.13 4.75
C THR A 418 0.70 15.40 3.79
N GLY A 419 0.93 15.09 2.50
CA GLY A 419 -0.04 15.33 1.42
C GLY A 419 -0.35 16.81 1.17
N PRO A 420 -1.34 17.12 0.31
CA PRO A 420 -2.00 16.17 -0.59
C PRO A 420 -1.02 15.68 -1.67
N TRP A 421 -1.32 14.52 -2.27
CA TRP A 421 -0.50 13.99 -3.38
C TRP A 421 -0.88 14.55 -4.76
N ARG A 422 -2.09 15.07 -4.90
CA ARG A 422 -2.70 15.53 -6.16
C ARG A 422 -3.96 16.35 -5.91
#